data_AF-A0A7Z2SMU6-F1
#
_entry.id   AF-A0A7Z2SMU6-F1
#
_cell.length_a   1.000
_cell.length_b   1.000
_cell.length_c   1.000
_cell.angle_alpha   90.00
_cell.angle_beta   90.00
_cell.angle_gamma   90.00
#
_symmetry.space_group_name_H-M   'P 1'
#
loop_
_entity.id
_entity.type
_entity.pdbx_description
1 polymer ?
#
loop_
_entity_poly.entity_id
_entity_poly.type
_entity_poly.pdbx_seq_one_letter_code
_entity_poly.pdbx_strand_id
1 'polypeptide(L)' 'MTATHYDPDLPKSAEELELEGIVYRLVHQLYAAREDSAEYKMIKRQLEGIRHGSELGGLLMQEVDMSGMSAVNHW' A
#
# COMPACT_ATOMS: atom_id res chain seq x y z
N MET A 1 -3.83 -19.37 -16.27
CA MET A 1 -3.59 -18.30 -15.29
C MET A 1 -3.25 -17.06 -16.09
N THR A 2 -4.25 -16.21 -16.33
CA THR A 2 -4.04 -14.91 -16.98
C THR A 2 -3.39 -13.99 -15.96
N ALA A 3 -2.12 -13.67 -16.17
CA ALA A 3 -1.46 -12.60 -15.42
C ALA A 3 -2.23 -11.32 -15.68
N THR A 4 -2.89 -10.78 -14.66
CA THR A 4 -3.49 -9.45 -14.69
C THR A 4 -2.33 -8.45 -14.76
N HIS A 5 -2.00 -8.05 -15.98
CA HIS A 5 -1.04 -6.99 -16.22
C HIS A 5 -1.63 -5.70 -15.66
N TYR A 6 -1.05 -5.24 -14.55
CA TYR A 6 -1.40 -3.94 -13.98
C TYR A 6 -0.90 -2.85 -14.91
N ASP A 7 -1.84 -2.15 -15.52
CA ASP A 7 -1.59 -1.00 -16.37
C ASP A 7 -2.22 0.22 -15.67
N PRO A 8 -1.41 1.17 -15.18
CA PRO A 8 -1.92 2.35 -14.48
C PRO A 8 -2.76 3.26 -15.39
N ASP A 9 -2.69 3.07 -16.71
CA ASP A 9 -3.48 3.83 -17.70
C ASP A 9 -4.84 3.16 -18.01
N LEU A 10 -5.10 1.95 -17.48
CA LEU A 10 -6.41 1.30 -17.56
C LEU A 10 -7.32 1.69 -16.39
N PRO A 11 -8.64 1.77 -16.60
CA PRO A 11 -9.57 2.03 -15.51
C PRO A 11 -9.51 0.91 -14.47
N LYS A 12 -9.15 1.29 -13.23
CA LYS A 12 -9.12 0.39 -12.07
C LYS A 12 -10.52 -0.19 -11.80
N SER A 13 -10.57 -1.46 -11.46
CA SER A 13 -11.75 -2.14 -10.95
C SER A 13 -12.17 -1.60 -9.57
N ALA A 14 -13.40 -1.91 -9.14
CA ALA A 14 -13.89 -1.50 -7.83
C ALA A 14 -13.03 -2.06 -6.67
N GLU A 15 -12.54 -3.30 -6.81
CA GLU A 15 -11.68 -3.95 -5.82
C GLU A 15 -10.31 -3.27 -5.73
N GLU A 16 -9.74 -2.89 -6.88
CA GLU A 16 -8.47 -2.15 -6.93
C GLU A 16 -8.60 -0.76 -6.28
N LEU A 17 -9.68 -0.04 -6.58
CA LEU A 17 -9.97 1.26 -5.96
C LEU A 17 -10.18 1.17 -4.45
N GLU A 18 -10.86 0.11 -3.98
CA GLU A 18 -11.07 -0.12 -2.55
C GLU A 18 -9.73 -0.40 -1.85
N LEU A 19 -8.92 -1.32 -2.40
CA LEU A 19 -7.63 -1.67 -1.82
C LEU A 19 -6.66 -0.47 -1.83
N GLU A 20 -6.62 0.28 -2.92
CA GLU A 20 -5.85 1.53 -3.02
C GLU A 20 -6.28 2.53 -1.93
N GLY A 21 -7.59 2.72 -1.74
CA GLY A 21 -8.12 3.58 -0.68
C GLY A 21 -7.78 3.10 0.74
N ILE A 22 -7.63 1.79 0.96
CA ILE A 22 -7.14 1.23 2.23
C ILE A 22 -5.65 1.55 2.41
N VAL A 23 -4.84 1.28 1.38
CA VAL A 23 -3.39 1.51 1.40
C VAL A 23 -3.08 2.98 1.70
N TYR A 24 -3.68 3.92 0.96
CA TYR A 24 -3.46 5.35 1.19
C TYR A 24 -3.82 5.79 2.62
N ARG A 25 -4.91 5.26 3.16
CA ARG A 25 -5.37 5.59 4.52
C ARG A 25 -4.39 5.08 5.57
N LEU A 26 -3.90 3.85 5.41
CA LEU A 26 -2.88 3.27 6.29
C LEU A 26 -1.56 4.03 6.20
N VAL A 27 -1.12 4.40 4.99
CA VAL A 27 0.08 5.21 4.78
C VAL A 27 -0.02 6.56 5.47
N HIS A 28 -1.14 7.26 5.30
CA HIS A 28 -1.38 8.54 5.96
C HIS A 28 -1.42 8.39 7.50
N GLN A 29 -2.05 7.33 8.01
CA GLN A 29 -2.04 7.03 9.44
C GLN A 29 -0.63 6.72 9.95
N LEU A 30 0.19 5.99 9.17
CA LEU A 30 1.57 5.69 9.54
C LEU A 30 2.41 6.97 9.66
N TYR A 31 2.24 7.92 8.72
CA TYR A 31 2.90 9.22 8.76
C TYR A 31 2.48 10.07 9.97
N ALA A 32 1.21 9.98 10.37
CA ALA A 32 0.68 10.70 11.53
C ALA A 32 1.03 10.02 12.86
N ALA A 33 1.27 8.71 12.85
CA ALA A 33 1.58 7.94 14.05
C ALA A 33 2.98 8.26 14.56
N ARG A 34 3.12 8.38 15.88
CA ARG A 34 4.44 8.52 16.52
C ARG A 34 5.27 7.26 16.21
N GLU A 35 6.47 7.48 15.68
CA GLU A 35 7.44 6.42 15.44
C GLU A 35 7.65 5.57 16.72
N ASP A 36 7.80 4.25 16.55
CA ASP A 36 7.89 3.24 17.60
C ASP A 36 6.66 2.98 18.48
N SER A 37 5.57 3.75 18.31
CA SER A 37 4.30 3.45 18.98
C SER A 37 3.74 2.09 18.55
N ALA A 38 2.87 1.52 19.39
CA ALA A 38 2.17 0.29 19.05
C ALA A 38 1.33 0.44 17.76
N GLU A 39 0.70 1.60 17.59
CA GLU A 39 -0.05 1.98 16.39
C GLU A 39 0.84 1.99 15.15
N TYR A 40 1.99 2.68 15.21
CA TYR A 40 2.97 2.70 14.12
C TYR A 40 3.40 1.28 13.71
N LYS A 41 3.77 0.45 14.69
CA LYS A 41 4.20 -0.95 14.45
C LYS A 41 3.09 -1.81 13.87
N MET A 42 1.85 -1.59 14.28
CA MET A 42 0.69 -2.31 13.77
C MET A 42 0.41 -1.92 12.32
N ILE A 43 0.34 -0.63 12.01
CA ILE A 43 0.08 -0.13 10.65
C ILE A 43 1.19 -0.60 9.70
N LYS A 44 2.46 -0.51 10.13
CA LYS A 44 3.60 -1.02 9.35
C LYS A 44 3.44 -2.50 8.99
N ARG A 45 3.06 -3.35 9.96
CA ARG A 45 2.80 -4.79 9.71
C ARG A 45 1.62 -5.02 8.76
N GLN A 46 0.57 -4.21 8.84
CA GLN A 46 -0.57 -4.31 7.93
C GLN A 46 -0.15 -3.98 6.49
N LEU A 47 0.64 -2.92 6.29
CA LEU A 47 1.19 -2.56 4.99
C LEU A 47 2.12 -3.64 4.44
N GLU A 48 2.99 -4.23 5.27
CA GLU A 48 3.82 -5.39 4.89
C GLU A 48 2.97 -6.60 4.50
N GLY A 49 1.90 -6.86 5.27
CA GLY A 49 0.93 -7.92 4.96
C GLY A 49 0.24 -7.72 3.61
N ILE A 50 -0.16 -6.49 3.28
CA ILE A 50 -0.76 -6.17 1.98
C ILE A 50 0.27 -6.34 0.86
N ARG A 51 1.50 -5.83 1.05
CA ARG A 51 2.58 -5.91 0.04
C ARG A 51 2.89 -7.35 -0.38
N HIS A 52 2.88 -8.28 0.58
CA HIS A 52 3.26 -9.67 0.34
C HIS A 52 2.06 -10.63 0.23
N GLY A 53 0.86 -10.16 0.55
CA GLY A 53 -0.36 -10.98 0.55
C GLY A 53 -0.97 -11.19 -0.83
N SER A 54 -0.70 -10.29 -1.79
CA SER A 54 -1.16 -10.43 -3.18
C SER A 54 -0.25 -9.68 -4.16
N GLU A 55 -0.30 -10.09 -5.43
CA GLU A 55 0.41 -9.41 -6.53
C GLU A 55 -0.05 -7.95 -6.67
N LEU A 56 -1.37 -7.73 -6.64
CA LEU A 56 -1.97 -6.39 -6.67
C LEU A 56 -1.51 -5.51 -5.49
N GLY A 57 -1.46 -6.07 -4.28
CA GLY A 57 -0.98 -5.35 -3.10
C GLY A 57 0.50 -4.95 -3.23
N GLY A 58 1.32 -5.83 -3.82
CA GLY A 58 2.72 -5.52 -4.14
C GLY A 58 2.86 -4.35 -5.12
N LEU A 59 2.05 -4.34 -6.18
CA LEU A 59 2.05 -3.31 -7.22
C LEU A 59 1.57 -1.94 -6.70
N LEU A 60 0.49 -1.92 -5.92
CA LEU A 60 -0.01 -0.69 -5.29
C LEU A 60 1.02 -0.07 -4.34
N MET A 61 1.73 -0.89 -3.56
CA MET A 61 2.80 -0.38 -2.69
C MET A 61 3.96 0.22 -3.49
N GLN A 62 4.32 -0.34 -4.65
CA GLN A 62 5.33 0.25 -5.54
C GLN A 62 4.89 1.61 -6.08
N GLU A 63 3.63 1.75 -6.48
CA GLU A 63 3.07 3.04 -6.93
C GLU A 63 3.10 4.11 -5.84
N VAL A 64 2.76 3.73 -4.61
CA VAL A 64 2.82 4.61 -3.44
C VAL A 64 4.27 5.05 -3.15
N ASP A 65 5.23 4.12 -3.22
CA ASP A 65 6.65 4.41 -3.06
C ASP A 65 7.14 5.38 -4.16
N MET A 66 6.75 5.17 -5.42
CA MET A 66 7.08 6.05 -6.56
C MET A 66 6.46 7.44 -6.44
N SER A 67 5.31 7.56 -5.77
CA SER A 67 4.61 8.83 -5.54
C SER A 67 5.23 9.68 -4.42
N GLY A 68 6.34 9.22 -3.82
CA GLY A 68 7.03 9.93 -2.75
C GLY A 68 6.30 9.87 -1.39
N MET A 69 5.20 9.11 -1.31
CA MET A 69 4.51 8.77 -0.07
C MET A 69 5.09 7.48 0.53
N SER A 70 6.42 7.33 0.45
CA SER A 70 7.12 6.18 1.04
C SER A 70 7.03 6.30 2.56
N ALA A 71 5.91 5.83 3.09
CA ALA A 71 5.61 5.75 4.51
C ALA A 71 6.64 4.89 5.25
N VAL A 72 7.38 4.09 4.48
CA VAL A 72 8.46 3.26 4.94
C VAL A 72 9.76 3.77 4.31
N ASN A 73 10.28 4.89 4.84
CA ASN A 73 11.61 5.46 4.54
C ASN A 73 12.81 4.48 4.80
N HIS A 74 12.54 3.19 4.99
CA HIS A 74 13.51 2.13 5.31
C HIS A 74 13.08 0.76 4.76
N TRP A 75 12.56 0.71 3.52
CA TRP A 75 12.45 -0.53 2.78
C TRP A 75 13.63 -0.70 1.81
#